data_AF-A0A2N2A8B3-F1
#
_entry.id   AF-A0A2N2A8B3-F1
#
_cell.length_a   1.000
_cell.length_b   1.000
_cell.length_c   1.000
_cell.angle_alpha   90.00
_cell.angle_beta   90.00
_cell.angle_gamma   90.00
#
_symmetry.space_group_name_H-M   'P 1'
#
loop_
_entity.id
_entity.type
_entity.pdbx_description
1 polymer ?
#
loop_
_entity_poly.entity_id
_entity_poly.type
_entity_poly.pdbx_seq_one_letter_code
_entity_poly.pdbx_strand_id
1 'polypeptide(L)'
;MRHGCLLRVIVCTAVMTHCTGSHTLASNLLSRVVTLMPTGLDQAAAARRAYRARLPWFLAVLVFVAVMLVTLLIWRPLQTAARDDARLAFEARAKILHSALAQVTLNRDLDQAKWHAFVQMLDLERHYPGLQGLGFAEQVSAEHLPEFIVQARLSSQLQFTLIPAGERDQYVPITYYSATHAVADSSPLGVDLYADPVCRLALQTARDQARIVVTGPLQRVASDADSARVLLFLPVYEGEPIAGSVARKDGTHCVWTC
;
A
#
# COMPACT_ATOMS: atom_id res chain seq x y z
N MET A 1 25.38 -13.34 12.24
CA MET A 1 24.55 -14.55 12.41
C MET A 1 24.73 -15.02 13.84
N ARG A 2 23.77 -15.24 14.75
CA ARG A 2 22.30 -15.27 14.75
C ARG A 2 21.89 -15.15 16.24
N HIS A 3 20.83 -14.38 16.49
CA HIS A 3 19.75 -14.57 17.51
C HIS A 3 20.15 -14.58 19.00
N GLY A 4 19.66 -13.70 19.89
CA GLY A 4 18.45 -12.85 19.86
C GLY A 4 17.22 -13.60 20.41
N CYS A 5 16.81 -13.22 21.62
CA CYS A 5 15.52 -13.49 22.28
C CYS A 5 15.21 -14.91 22.79
N LEU A 6 15.57 -15.14 24.06
CA LEU A 6 14.90 -16.06 24.99
C LEU A 6 14.02 -15.22 25.93
N LEU A 7 12.69 -15.26 25.76
CA LEU A 7 11.69 -15.23 26.86
C LEU A 7 10.26 -15.15 26.29
N ARG A 8 9.48 -16.22 26.44
CA ARG A 8 8.00 -16.22 26.52
C ARG A 8 7.64 -17.40 27.41
N VAL A 9 7.41 -17.16 28.71
CA VAL A 9 6.12 -16.85 29.36
C VAL A 9 5.32 -18.11 29.69
N ILE A 10 5.35 -18.39 31.00
CA ILE A 10 4.30 -18.88 31.91
C ILE A 10 3.78 -20.31 31.68
N VAL A 11 4.38 -21.23 32.45
CA VAL A 11 3.91 -22.59 32.73
C VAL A 11 2.69 -22.52 33.67
N CYS A 12 1.66 -23.25 33.27
CA CYS A 12 0.46 -23.53 34.04
C CYS A 12 0.79 -24.56 35.13
N THR A 13 0.59 -24.23 36.41
CA THR A 13 0.60 -25.21 37.50
C THR A 13 -0.67 -25.06 38.32
N ALA A 14 -1.60 -25.96 38.08
CA ALA A 14 -2.65 -26.32 39.02
C ALA A 14 -2.35 -27.75 39.49
N VAL A 15 -1.91 -27.89 40.74
CA VAL A 15 -1.97 -29.16 41.48
C VAL A 15 -2.54 -28.85 42.85
N MET A 16 -3.83 -29.13 42.99
CA MET A 16 -4.51 -29.30 44.26
C MET A 16 -4.42 -30.79 44.63
N THR A 17 -4.27 -31.05 45.94
CA THR A 17 -4.36 -32.35 46.65
C THR A 17 -3.16 -33.29 46.44
N HIS A 18 -2.62 -34.02 47.42
CA HIS A 18 -3.20 -34.51 48.67
C HIS A 18 -2.10 -34.80 49.71
N CYS A 19 -2.52 -34.77 50.97
CA CYS A 19 -1.89 -35.32 52.17
C CYS A 19 -1.17 -36.67 51.98
N THR A 20 0.05 -36.76 52.50
CA THR A 20 0.70 -38.04 52.87
C THR A 20 0.33 -38.39 54.31
N GLY A 21 -0.42 -39.48 54.47
CA GLY A 21 -0.49 -40.21 55.74
C GLY A 21 0.48 -41.39 55.71
N SER A 22 1.14 -41.64 56.83
CA SER A 22 1.71 -42.94 57.15
C SER A 22 1.37 -43.25 58.60
N HIS A 23 0.60 -44.28 58.85
CA HIS A 23 0.97 -45.38 59.74
C HIS A 23 0.00 -46.55 59.52
N THR A 24 0.64 -47.69 59.32
CA THR A 24 0.17 -49.08 59.27
C THR A 24 -0.80 -49.45 60.38
N LEU A 25 -1.79 -50.29 60.07
CA LEU A 25 -2.10 -51.50 60.86
C LEU A 25 -2.96 -52.49 60.06
N ALA A 26 -2.69 -53.76 60.34
CA ALA A 26 -3.17 -54.96 59.71
C ALA A 26 -4.70 -55.18 59.80
N SER A 27 -5.22 -55.95 58.85
CA SER A 27 -5.81 -57.29 59.06
C SER A 27 -7.10 -57.57 58.27
N ASN A 28 -7.19 -58.84 57.87
CA ASN A 28 -8.39 -59.61 57.49
C ASN A 28 -8.99 -59.36 56.09
N LEU A 29 -8.74 -60.26 55.14
CA LEU A 29 -9.38 -61.58 54.93
C LEU A 29 -10.79 -61.50 54.33
N LEU A 30 -10.87 -62.11 53.13
CA LEU A 30 -12.03 -62.79 52.53
C LEU A 30 -13.20 -61.92 52.06
N SER A 31 -13.34 -61.79 50.73
CA SER A 31 -14.49 -62.40 50.05
C SER A 31 -14.39 -62.33 48.53
N ARG A 32 -14.40 -63.54 47.94
CA ARG A 32 -15.07 -63.99 46.72
C ARG A 32 -15.37 -62.95 45.63
N VAL A 33 -14.69 -63.19 44.51
CA VAL A 33 -15.12 -62.97 43.13
C VAL A 33 -16.63 -63.19 42.95
N VAL A 34 -17.33 -62.13 42.58
CA VAL A 34 -18.57 -62.18 41.79
C VAL A 34 -18.30 -61.34 40.55
N THR A 35 -17.93 -62.01 39.46
CA THR A 35 -17.94 -61.44 38.12
C THR A 35 -19.41 -61.28 37.72
N LEU A 36 -19.99 -60.11 38.02
CA LEU A 36 -21.27 -59.70 37.45
C LEU A 36 -21.06 -59.45 35.96
N MET A 37 -21.75 -60.24 35.12
CA MET A 37 -21.95 -59.89 33.72
C MET A 37 -22.53 -58.46 33.65
N PRO A 38 -21.95 -57.55 32.84
CA PRO A 38 -22.46 -56.20 32.73
C PRO A 38 -23.85 -56.27 32.08
N THR A 39 -24.87 -55.89 32.84
CA THR A 39 -26.23 -55.79 32.32
C THR A 39 -26.27 -54.66 31.29
N GLY A 40 -27.16 -54.74 30.28
CA GLY A 40 -27.29 -53.69 29.26
C GLY A 40 -27.57 -52.28 29.82
N LEU A 41 -28.01 -52.19 31.08
CA LEU A 41 -28.19 -50.93 31.82
C LEU A 41 -26.86 -50.28 32.22
N ASP A 42 -25.82 -51.06 32.55
CA ASP A 42 -24.49 -50.56 32.93
C ASP A 42 -23.73 -50.00 31.72
N GLN A 43 -23.87 -50.64 30.56
CA GLN A 43 -23.33 -50.13 29.29
C GLN A 43 -23.99 -48.82 28.88
N ALA A 44 -25.31 -48.70 29.04
CA ALA A 44 -26.06 -47.47 28.78
C ALA A 44 -25.71 -46.33 29.76
N ALA A 45 -25.35 -46.65 31.00
CA ALA A 45 -24.91 -45.67 32.01
C ALA A 45 -23.45 -45.21 31.77
N ALA A 46 -22.57 -46.11 31.33
CA ALA A 46 -21.20 -45.79 30.93
C ALA A 46 -21.17 -44.89 29.68
N ALA A 47 -22.01 -45.18 28.68
CA ALA A 47 -22.16 -44.34 27.48
C ALA A 47 -22.66 -42.93 27.82
N ARG A 48 -23.62 -42.79 28.75
CA ARG A 48 -24.12 -41.49 29.24
C ARG A 48 -23.06 -40.69 30.00
N ARG A 49 -22.19 -41.34 30.79
CA ARG A 49 -21.03 -40.71 31.46
C ARG A 49 -19.97 -40.24 30.47
N ALA A 50 -19.64 -41.06 29.47
CA ALA A 50 -18.68 -40.70 28.42
C ALA A 50 -19.19 -39.53 27.56
N TYR A 51 -20.49 -39.49 27.25
CA TYR A 51 -21.13 -38.37 26.58
C TYR A 51 -21.08 -37.09 27.41
N ARG A 52 -21.45 -37.13 28.69
CA ARG A 52 -21.37 -35.98 29.61
C ARG A 52 -19.94 -35.45 29.79
N ALA A 53 -18.92 -36.30 29.71
CA ALA A 53 -17.52 -35.89 29.80
C ALA A 53 -17.00 -35.23 28.51
N ARG A 54 -17.50 -35.63 27.33
CA ARG A 54 -17.08 -35.07 26.03
C ARG A 54 -17.89 -33.86 25.58
N LEU A 55 -19.15 -33.76 25.99
CA LEU A 55 -20.06 -32.65 25.69
C LEU A 55 -19.46 -31.25 25.97
N PRO A 56 -18.80 -30.98 27.12
CA PRO A 56 -18.24 -29.64 27.37
C PRO A 56 -17.10 -29.28 26.41
N TRP A 57 -16.29 -30.25 25.97
CA TRP A 57 -15.22 -30.02 24.99
C TRP A 57 -15.78 -29.65 23.62
N PHE A 58 -16.84 -30.33 23.17
CA PHE A 58 -17.53 -29.97 21.93
C PHE A 58 -18.16 -28.58 21.98
N LEU A 59 -18.80 -28.23 23.11
CA LEU A 59 -19.37 -26.90 23.30
C LEU A 59 -18.27 -25.82 23.30
N ALA A 60 -17.13 -26.07 23.95
CA ALA A 60 -16.00 -25.14 23.95
C ALA A 60 -15.44 -24.92 22.54
N VAL A 61 -15.26 -25.98 21.76
CA VAL A 61 -14.82 -25.89 20.35
C VAL A 61 -15.85 -25.15 19.51
N LEU A 62 -17.13 -25.43 19.67
CA LEU A 62 -18.20 -24.75 18.94
C LEU A 62 -18.23 -23.25 19.24
N VAL A 63 -18.13 -22.87 20.52
CA VAL A 63 -18.06 -21.46 20.93
C VAL A 63 -16.82 -20.78 20.35
N PHE A 64 -15.65 -21.43 20.42
CA PHE A 64 -14.42 -20.90 19.82
C PHE A 64 -14.55 -20.69 18.31
N VAL A 65 -15.08 -21.66 17.58
CA VAL A 65 -15.32 -21.56 16.13
C VAL A 65 -16.33 -20.47 15.83
N ALA A 66 -17.40 -20.34 16.62
CA ALA A 66 -18.40 -19.28 16.44
C ALA A 66 -17.79 -17.89 16.64
N VAL A 67 -16.98 -17.70 17.70
CA VAL A 67 -16.26 -16.43 17.94
C VAL A 67 -15.29 -16.14 16.81
N MET A 68 -14.49 -17.12 16.37
CA MET A 68 -13.54 -16.95 15.26
C MET A 68 -14.26 -16.61 13.94
N LEU A 69 -15.38 -17.26 13.65
CA LEU A 69 -16.21 -17.00 12.46
C LEU A 69 -16.76 -15.58 12.51
N VAL A 70 -17.31 -15.15 13.65
CA VAL A 70 -17.83 -13.79 13.85
C VAL A 70 -16.70 -12.76 13.68
N THR A 71 -15.53 -12.98 14.29
CA THR A 71 -14.37 -12.10 14.09
C THR A 71 -13.97 -11.99 12.63
N LEU A 72 -13.91 -13.10 11.88
CA LEU A 72 -13.57 -13.08 10.45
C LEU A 72 -14.64 -12.40 9.59
N LEU A 73 -15.92 -12.60 9.91
CA LEU A 73 -17.05 -11.99 9.20
C LEU A 73 -17.13 -10.48 9.44
N ILE A 74 -16.70 -9.99 10.60
CA ILE A 74 -16.61 -8.56 10.91
C ILE A 74 -15.32 -7.95 10.33
N TRP A 75 -14.20 -8.68 10.39
CA TRP A 75 -12.90 -8.20 9.94
C TRP A 75 -12.79 -8.08 8.41
N ARG A 76 -13.35 -9.04 7.66
CA ARG A 76 -13.33 -9.03 6.19
C ARG A 76 -13.95 -7.77 5.56
N PRO A 77 -15.18 -7.35 5.91
CA PRO A 77 -15.80 -6.17 5.31
C PRO A 77 -15.05 -4.88 5.67
N LEU A 78 -14.50 -4.81 6.89
CA LEU A 78 -13.70 -3.66 7.32
C LEU A 78 -12.45 -3.50 6.45
N GLN A 79 -11.80 -4.61 6.08
CA GLN A 79 -10.63 -4.57 5.19
C GLN A 79 -10.99 -4.34 3.72
N THR A 80 -12.15 -4.81 3.25
CA THR A 80 -12.56 -4.58 1.86
C THR A 80 -12.97 -3.13 1.62
N ALA A 81 -13.70 -2.52 2.56
CA ALA A 81 -14.07 -1.10 2.48
C ALA A 81 -12.84 -0.20 2.30
N ALA A 82 -11.78 -0.45 3.08
CA ALA A 82 -10.52 0.31 2.95
C ALA A 82 -9.83 0.13 1.58
N ARG A 83 -10.01 -1.02 0.92
CA ARG A 83 -9.45 -1.27 -0.44
C ARG A 83 -10.29 -0.64 -1.52
N ASP A 84 -11.61 -0.68 -1.38
CA ASP A 84 -12.55 -0.12 -2.37
C ASP A 84 -12.46 1.40 -2.38
N ASP A 85 -12.34 2.05 -1.22
CA ASP A 85 -12.09 3.48 -1.11
C ASP A 85 -10.77 3.89 -1.80
N ALA A 86 -9.70 3.11 -1.59
CA ALA A 86 -8.42 3.35 -2.24
C ALA A 86 -8.49 3.20 -3.77
N ARG A 87 -9.29 2.24 -4.27
CA ARG A 87 -9.52 2.04 -5.71
C ARG A 87 -10.30 3.20 -6.33
N LEU A 88 -11.39 3.62 -5.71
CA LEU A 88 -12.20 4.74 -6.20
C LEU A 88 -11.39 6.04 -6.23
N ALA A 89 -10.62 6.31 -5.17
CA ALA A 89 -9.72 7.45 -5.14
C ALA A 89 -8.66 7.37 -6.24
N PHE A 90 -8.08 6.19 -6.50
CA PHE A 90 -7.11 5.99 -7.57
C PHE A 90 -7.73 6.21 -8.96
N GLU A 91 -8.91 5.65 -9.24
CA GLU A 91 -9.61 5.84 -10.50
C GLU A 91 -9.98 7.31 -10.75
N ALA A 92 -10.40 8.02 -9.72
CA ALA A 92 -10.66 9.45 -9.79
C ALA A 92 -9.40 10.24 -10.18
N ARG A 93 -8.26 9.96 -9.53
CA ARG A 93 -6.96 10.57 -9.85
C ARG A 93 -6.47 10.20 -11.24
N ALA A 94 -6.70 8.95 -11.67
CA ALA A 94 -6.34 8.49 -13.00
C ALA A 94 -7.03 9.30 -14.11
N LYS A 95 -8.30 9.68 -13.92
CA LYS A 95 -9.03 10.53 -14.88
C LYS A 95 -8.39 11.89 -15.08
N ILE A 96 -7.82 12.48 -14.03
CA ILE A 96 -7.08 13.75 -14.10
C ILE A 96 -5.80 13.59 -14.92
N LEU A 97 -5.06 12.50 -14.71
CA LEU A 97 -3.84 12.26 -15.50
C LEU A 97 -4.17 12.11 -16.99
N HIS A 98 -5.31 11.50 -17.33
CA HIS A 98 -5.78 11.41 -18.71
C HIS A 98 -6.23 12.77 -19.28
N SER A 99 -6.87 13.64 -18.48
CA SER A 99 -7.21 15.00 -18.95
C SER A 99 -5.94 15.83 -19.16
N ALA A 100 -4.94 15.67 -18.28
CA ALA A 100 -3.64 16.31 -18.39
C ALA A 100 -2.85 15.81 -19.63
N LEU A 101 -2.90 14.51 -19.91
CA LEU A 101 -2.37 13.92 -21.14
C LEU A 101 -3.01 14.60 -22.36
N ALA A 102 -4.34 14.72 -22.41
CA ALA A 102 -5.02 15.39 -23.51
C ALA A 102 -4.59 16.86 -23.67
N GLN A 103 -4.43 17.58 -22.55
CA GLN A 103 -3.97 18.97 -22.54
C GLN A 103 -2.58 19.12 -23.17
N VAL A 104 -1.65 18.21 -22.85
CA VAL A 104 -0.29 18.18 -23.39
C VAL A 104 -0.30 17.81 -24.87
N THR A 105 -1.03 16.77 -25.26
CA THR A 105 -1.02 16.26 -26.64
C THR A 105 -1.64 17.26 -27.62
N LEU A 106 -2.64 18.03 -27.19
CA LEU A 106 -3.36 18.97 -28.05
C LEU A 106 -2.73 20.37 -28.11
N ASN A 107 -2.03 20.80 -27.07
CA ASN A 107 -1.46 22.15 -27.01
C ASN A 107 0.06 22.11 -27.20
N ARG A 108 0.50 22.33 -28.45
CA ARG A 108 1.92 22.33 -28.82
C ARG A 108 2.72 23.46 -28.18
N ASP A 109 2.09 24.60 -27.94
CA ASP A 109 2.71 25.77 -27.30
C ASP A 109 2.35 25.81 -25.80
N LEU A 110 2.53 24.70 -25.09
CA LEU A 110 2.26 24.64 -23.65
C LEU A 110 3.29 25.48 -22.88
N ASP A 111 2.82 26.24 -21.90
CA ASP A 111 3.66 27.02 -20.99
C ASP A 111 3.12 26.89 -19.56
N GLN A 112 3.89 27.37 -18.58
CA GLN A 112 3.52 27.31 -17.16
C GLN A 112 2.22 28.06 -16.84
N ALA A 113 1.90 29.14 -17.57
CA ALA A 113 0.69 29.91 -17.33
C ALA A 113 -0.56 29.15 -17.80
N LYS A 114 -0.51 28.54 -18.98
CA LYS A 114 -1.55 27.66 -19.51
C LYS A 114 -1.72 26.41 -18.65
N TRP A 115 -0.62 25.82 -18.18
CA TRP A 115 -0.66 24.70 -17.24
C TRP A 115 -1.35 25.08 -15.94
N HIS A 116 -0.97 26.22 -15.35
CA HIS A 116 -1.59 26.72 -14.13
C HIS A 116 -3.08 26.99 -14.32
N ALA A 117 -3.46 27.66 -15.41
CA ALA A 117 -4.87 27.92 -15.72
C ALA A 117 -5.68 26.62 -15.89
N PHE A 118 -5.12 25.61 -16.57
CA PHE A 118 -5.73 24.29 -16.70
C PHE A 118 -5.96 23.63 -15.33
N VAL A 119 -4.95 23.61 -14.46
CA VAL A 119 -5.06 23.00 -13.13
C VAL A 119 -6.05 23.76 -12.24
N GLN A 120 -6.11 25.08 -12.33
CA GLN A 120 -7.11 25.89 -11.62
C GLN A 120 -8.54 25.56 -12.07
N MET A 121 -8.76 25.33 -13.38
CA MET A 121 -10.08 24.94 -13.91
C MET A 121 -10.53 23.55 -13.46
N LEU A 122 -9.59 22.65 -13.15
CA LEU A 122 -9.93 21.34 -12.59
C LEU A 122 -10.44 21.42 -11.14
N ASP A 123 -10.20 22.54 -10.45
CA ASP A 123 -10.61 22.77 -9.05
C ASP A 123 -10.28 21.54 -8.18
N LEU A 124 -8.99 21.18 -8.20
CA LEU A 124 -8.49 19.95 -7.59
C LEU A 124 -8.73 19.89 -6.09
N GLU A 125 -8.68 21.03 -5.40
CA GLU A 125 -8.96 21.11 -3.96
C GLU A 125 -10.37 20.60 -3.64
N ARG A 126 -11.36 20.98 -4.46
CA ARG A 126 -12.75 20.64 -4.25
C ARG A 126 -13.09 19.23 -4.70
N HIS A 127 -12.61 18.82 -5.87
CA HIS A 127 -13.01 17.55 -6.50
C HIS A 127 -12.11 16.37 -6.13
N TYR A 128 -10.88 16.63 -5.70
CA TYR A 128 -9.86 15.61 -5.46
C TYR A 128 -9.04 15.90 -4.19
N PRO A 129 -9.69 15.87 -3.01
CA PRO A 129 -9.01 16.16 -1.75
C PRO A 129 -7.79 15.24 -1.54
N GLY A 130 -6.70 15.82 -1.05
CA GLY A 130 -5.43 15.14 -0.83
C GLY A 130 -4.46 15.16 -2.01
N LEU A 131 -4.85 15.68 -3.18
CA LEU A 131 -3.89 16.06 -4.22
C LEU A 131 -3.18 17.37 -3.86
N GLN A 132 -1.85 17.37 -3.97
CA GLN A 132 -1.01 18.53 -3.65
C GLN A 132 -0.75 19.43 -4.85
N GLY A 133 -0.86 18.88 -6.06
CA GLY A 133 -0.64 19.59 -7.30
C GLY A 133 -0.67 18.64 -8.48
N LEU A 134 -0.44 19.23 -9.64
CA LEU A 134 -0.25 18.51 -10.89
C LEU A 134 0.97 19.08 -11.62
N GLY A 135 1.89 18.21 -12.00
CA GLY A 135 3.11 18.57 -12.72
C GLY A 135 3.24 17.91 -14.08
N PHE A 136 4.15 18.46 -14.87
CA PHE A 136 4.56 17.99 -16.18
C PHE A 136 6.08 17.91 -16.20
N ALA A 137 6.66 16.76 -16.58
CA ALA A 137 8.11 16.58 -16.65
C ALA A 137 8.53 15.94 -17.96
N GLU A 138 9.49 16.53 -18.65
CA GLU A 138 9.98 16.07 -19.95
C GLU A 138 11.23 15.20 -19.78
N GLN A 139 11.36 14.13 -20.57
CA GLN A 139 12.60 13.36 -20.64
C GLN A 139 13.63 14.04 -21.55
N VAL A 140 14.82 14.30 -21.01
CA VAL A 140 15.88 15.05 -21.70
C VAL A 140 17.19 14.25 -21.61
N SER A 141 17.86 14.05 -22.75
CA SER A 141 19.20 13.46 -22.79
C SER A 141 20.28 14.47 -22.37
N ALA A 142 21.45 13.99 -21.94
CA ALA A 142 22.59 14.85 -21.59
C ALA A 142 22.98 15.89 -22.66
N GLU A 143 22.96 15.46 -23.93
CA GLU A 143 23.23 16.29 -25.11
C GLU A 143 22.31 17.51 -25.22
N HIS A 144 21.01 17.29 -24.97
CA HIS A 144 19.97 18.30 -25.17
C HIS A 144 19.69 19.15 -23.91
N LEU A 145 20.31 18.82 -22.77
CA LEU A 145 20.05 19.51 -21.50
C LEU A 145 20.31 21.03 -21.56
N PRO A 146 21.41 21.53 -22.18
CA PRO A 146 21.67 22.97 -22.23
C PRO A 146 20.58 23.74 -22.98
N GLU A 147 20.13 23.20 -24.12
CA GLU A 147 19.05 23.79 -24.93
C GLU A 147 17.72 23.74 -24.17
N PHE A 148 17.40 22.60 -23.57
CA PHE A 148 16.21 22.42 -22.74
C PHE A 148 16.14 23.44 -21.60
N ILE A 149 17.24 23.70 -20.87
CA ILE A 149 17.25 24.69 -19.77
C ILE A 149 16.91 26.09 -20.28
N VAL A 150 17.39 26.47 -21.46
CA VAL A 150 17.04 27.77 -22.07
C VAL A 150 15.55 27.82 -22.40
N GLN A 151 15.00 26.78 -23.02
CA GLN A 151 13.57 26.69 -23.34
C GLN A 151 12.68 26.68 -22.10
N ALA A 152 13.06 25.93 -21.06
CA ALA A 152 12.35 25.87 -19.78
C ALA A 152 12.35 27.24 -19.07
N ARG A 153 13.43 28.03 -19.19
CA ARG A 153 13.45 29.39 -18.63
C ARG A 153 12.47 30.35 -19.31
N LEU A 154 12.23 30.16 -20.60
CA LEU A 154 11.30 30.97 -21.39
C LEU A 154 9.85 30.53 -21.21
N SER A 155 9.59 29.21 -21.18
CA SER A 155 8.23 28.66 -21.12
C SER A 155 7.70 28.41 -19.70
N SER A 156 8.59 28.24 -18.70
CA SER A 156 8.21 27.95 -17.33
C SER A 156 8.48 29.10 -16.37
N GLN A 157 9.75 29.35 -16.07
CA GLN A 157 10.16 30.44 -15.19
C GLN A 157 11.62 30.83 -15.43
N LEU A 158 11.92 32.13 -15.42
CA LEU A 158 13.27 32.66 -15.67
C LEU A 158 14.36 32.06 -14.78
N GLN A 159 14.02 31.66 -13.55
CA GLN A 159 14.95 31.09 -12.57
C GLN A 159 15.04 29.55 -12.64
N PHE A 160 14.54 28.92 -13.71
CA PHE A 160 14.58 27.47 -13.85
C PHE A 160 16.03 26.95 -13.76
N THR A 161 16.21 25.97 -12.88
CA THR A 161 17.48 25.29 -12.61
C THR A 161 17.23 23.80 -12.36
N LEU A 162 18.16 22.95 -12.80
CA LEU A 162 18.09 21.52 -12.57
C LEU A 162 18.48 21.18 -11.12
N ILE A 163 17.67 20.37 -10.43
CA ILE A 163 17.87 19.99 -9.03
C ILE A 163 17.69 18.47 -8.87
N PRO A 164 18.67 17.74 -8.32
CA PRO A 164 20.03 18.16 -8.01
C PRO A 164 20.87 18.33 -9.28
N ALA A 165 21.80 19.28 -9.23
CA ALA A 165 22.85 19.40 -10.24
C ALA A 165 23.69 18.12 -10.34
N GLY A 166 24.35 17.93 -11.48
CA GLY A 166 25.25 16.81 -11.75
C GLY A 166 25.02 16.19 -13.12
N GLU A 167 26.04 15.51 -13.63
CA GLU A 167 26.01 14.87 -14.95
C GLU A 167 25.39 13.47 -14.88
N ARG A 168 24.47 13.19 -15.80
CA ARG A 168 23.72 11.94 -15.99
C ARG A 168 23.40 11.78 -17.46
N ASP A 169 23.19 10.55 -17.91
CA ASP A 169 22.83 10.28 -19.31
C ASP A 169 21.43 10.78 -19.68
N GLN A 170 20.53 10.79 -18.70
CA GLN A 170 19.11 11.15 -18.85
C GLN A 170 18.63 11.92 -17.63
N TYR A 171 17.74 12.87 -17.89
CA TYR A 171 17.08 13.73 -16.90
C TYR A 171 15.58 13.71 -17.13
N VAL A 172 14.81 13.87 -16.06
CA VAL A 172 13.36 14.07 -16.12
C VAL A 172 12.96 15.23 -15.21
N PRO A 173 13.32 16.47 -15.56
CA PRO A 173 13.01 17.64 -14.75
C PRO A 173 11.53 18.02 -14.84
N ILE A 174 10.92 18.33 -13.70
CA ILE A 174 9.57 18.92 -13.65
C ILE A 174 9.62 20.31 -14.29
N THR A 175 8.98 20.45 -15.45
CA THR A 175 9.02 21.64 -16.29
C THR A 175 7.85 22.57 -16.01
N TYR A 176 6.65 22.01 -15.82
CA TYR A 176 5.49 22.78 -15.37
C TYR A 176 4.91 22.18 -14.10
N TYR A 177 4.39 23.02 -13.22
CA TYR A 177 3.77 22.56 -11.97
C TYR A 177 2.77 23.56 -11.45
N SER A 178 1.59 23.09 -11.04
CA SER A 178 0.63 23.91 -10.31
C SER A 178 0.21 23.21 -9.04
N ALA A 179 0.38 23.88 -7.91
CA ALA A 179 -0.12 23.41 -6.63
C ALA A 179 -1.64 23.58 -6.53
N THR A 180 -2.27 22.77 -5.69
CA THR A 180 -3.66 22.96 -5.28
C THR A 180 -3.75 24.09 -4.26
N HIS A 181 -2.98 23.97 -3.18
CA HIS A 181 -2.91 24.97 -2.12
C HIS A 181 -1.77 25.98 -2.30
N ALA A 182 -2.00 27.21 -1.85
CA ALA A 182 -0.97 28.23 -1.66
C ALA A 182 -0.07 27.91 -0.44
N VAL A 183 0.62 26.77 -0.45
CA VAL A 183 1.64 26.46 0.56
C VAL A 183 3.02 26.86 0.02
N ALA A 184 3.73 27.66 0.83
CA ALA A 184 4.94 28.39 0.49
C ALA A 184 6.23 27.56 0.42
N ASP A 185 6.19 26.24 0.58
CA ASP A 185 7.41 25.45 0.74
C ASP A 185 7.85 24.78 -0.55
N SER A 186 8.46 25.59 -1.41
CA SER A 186 9.22 25.25 -2.62
C SER A 186 8.44 24.53 -3.73
N SER A 187 8.24 25.25 -4.84
CA SER A 187 7.80 24.64 -6.10
C SER A 187 8.77 23.52 -6.51
N PRO A 188 8.30 22.33 -6.94
CA PRO A 188 9.15 21.24 -7.40
C PRO A 188 9.68 21.46 -8.83
N LEU A 189 9.45 22.65 -9.42
CA LEU A 189 10.00 23.01 -10.73
C LEU A 189 11.52 22.83 -10.75
N GLY A 190 12.02 22.18 -11.80
CA GLY A 190 13.43 21.87 -11.99
C GLY A 190 13.92 20.63 -11.25
N VAL A 191 13.11 20.03 -10.36
CA VAL A 191 13.48 18.76 -9.71
C VAL A 191 13.51 17.64 -10.73
N ASP A 192 14.67 16.98 -10.83
CA ASP A 192 14.94 15.83 -11.68
C ASP A 192 14.39 14.57 -11.03
N LEU A 193 13.23 14.11 -11.51
CA LEU A 193 12.60 12.87 -11.05
C LEU A 193 13.44 11.64 -11.38
N TYR A 194 14.34 11.72 -12.35
CA TYR A 194 15.23 10.60 -12.69
C TYR A 194 16.36 10.44 -11.67
N ALA A 195 16.72 11.49 -10.92
CA ALA A 195 17.75 11.43 -9.89
C ALA A 195 17.37 10.51 -8.73
N ASP A 196 16.09 10.46 -8.36
CA ASP A 196 15.58 9.58 -7.30
C ASP A 196 15.36 8.14 -7.82
N PRO A 197 15.89 7.10 -7.16
CA PRO A 197 15.79 5.72 -7.65
C PRO A 197 14.35 5.16 -7.62
N VAL A 198 13.50 5.60 -6.69
CA VAL A 198 12.10 5.16 -6.60
C VAL A 198 11.29 5.77 -7.74
N CYS A 199 11.48 7.07 -7.98
CA CYS A 199 10.88 7.74 -9.13
C CYS A 199 11.39 7.15 -10.44
N ARG A 200 12.70 6.96 -10.60
CA ARG A 200 13.30 6.36 -11.80
C ARG A 200 12.69 5.01 -12.16
N LEU A 201 12.56 4.11 -11.20
CA LEU A 201 11.96 2.80 -11.42
C LEU A 201 10.48 2.92 -11.85
N ALA A 202 9.73 3.81 -11.20
CA ALA A 202 8.32 4.03 -11.54
C ALA A 202 8.15 4.65 -12.94
N LEU A 203 8.98 5.63 -13.32
CA LEU A 203 9.01 6.22 -14.66
C LEU A 203 9.34 5.16 -15.72
N GLN A 204 10.40 4.39 -15.52
CA GLN A 204 10.76 3.30 -16.44
C GLN A 204 9.63 2.28 -16.59
N THR A 205 9.01 1.89 -15.47
CA THR A 205 7.88 0.95 -15.48
C THR A 205 6.67 1.51 -16.21
N ALA A 206 6.33 2.78 -15.95
CA ALA A 206 5.20 3.45 -16.58
C ALA A 206 5.39 3.56 -18.09
N ARG A 207 6.61 3.90 -18.54
CA ARG A 207 7.00 3.92 -19.95
C ARG A 207 6.86 2.51 -20.54
N ASP A 208 7.57 1.54 -19.98
CA ASP A 208 7.65 0.21 -20.58
C ASP A 208 6.29 -0.51 -20.62
N GLN A 209 5.34 -0.13 -19.75
CA GLN A 209 4.00 -0.71 -19.65
C GLN A 209 2.89 0.16 -20.25
N ALA A 210 3.18 1.39 -20.69
CA ALA A 210 2.22 2.35 -21.22
C ALA A 210 0.96 2.52 -20.35
N ARG A 211 1.12 2.61 -19.03
CA ARG A 211 0.01 2.74 -18.07
C ARG A 211 0.39 3.60 -16.87
N ILE A 212 -0.63 4.00 -16.10
CA ILE A 212 -0.43 4.72 -14.84
C ILE A 212 0.31 3.82 -13.84
N VAL A 213 1.39 4.34 -13.27
CA VAL A 213 2.16 3.68 -12.20
C VAL A 213 2.25 4.58 -10.99
N VAL A 214 2.14 3.98 -9.80
CA VAL A 214 2.32 4.68 -8.53
C VAL A 214 3.70 4.35 -7.98
N THR A 215 4.39 5.37 -7.49
CA THR A 215 5.65 5.22 -6.75
C THR A 215 5.43 4.55 -5.38
N GLY A 216 6.50 4.02 -4.81
CA GLY A 216 6.55 3.80 -3.36
C GLY A 216 6.55 5.13 -2.60
N PRO A 217 6.36 5.11 -1.27
CA PRO A 217 6.40 6.33 -0.47
C PRO A 217 7.76 7.04 -0.60
N LEU A 218 7.73 8.29 -1.04
CA LEU A 218 8.88 9.18 -1.12
C LEU A 218 9.02 9.92 0.22
N GLN A 219 10.21 9.85 0.82
CA GLN A 219 10.51 10.57 2.05
C GLN A 219 11.00 11.99 1.75
N ARG A 220 10.54 12.97 2.54
CA ARG A 220 11.09 14.33 2.50
C ARG A 220 12.34 14.36 3.38
N VAL A 221 13.49 14.73 2.82
CA VAL A 221 14.80 14.75 3.51
C VAL A 221 14.88 15.85 4.61
N ALA A 222 13.86 16.71 4.78
CA ALA A 222 13.95 17.94 5.57
C ALA A 222 12.82 18.19 6.59
N SER A 223 11.98 17.22 6.95
CA SER A 223 10.99 17.41 8.04
C SER A 223 10.71 16.12 8.78
N ASP A 224 10.24 16.24 10.02
CA ASP A 224 9.72 15.13 10.84
C ASP A 224 8.90 14.13 10.00
N ALA A 225 8.97 12.88 10.42
CA ALA A 225 8.65 11.63 9.71
C ALA A 225 7.23 11.47 9.10
N ASP A 226 6.43 12.53 8.98
CA ASP A 226 4.98 12.47 8.83
C ASP A 226 4.42 12.98 7.49
N SER A 227 5.25 13.13 6.45
CA SER A 227 4.76 13.50 5.11
C SER A 227 5.32 12.61 4.00
N ALA A 228 5.16 11.29 4.15
CA ALA A 228 5.35 10.36 3.04
C ALA A 228 4.37 10.74 1.90
N ARG A 229 4.91 11.02 0.71
CA ARG A 229 4.11 11.33 -0.48
C ARG A 229 4.27 10.23 -1.52
N VAL A 230 3.26 10.04 -2.35
CA VAL A 230 3.35 9.18 -3.54
C VAL A 230 3.03 10.00 -4.77
N LEU A 231 3.75 9.74 -5.85
CA LEU A 231 3.51 10.27 -7.18
C LEU A 231 2.86 9.20 -8.05
N LEU A 232 1.95 9.63 -8.92
CA LEU A 232 1.37 8.83 -9.99
C LEU A 232 1.97 9.31 -11.31
N PHE A 233 2.39 8.40 -12.19
CA PHE A 233 2.98 8.75 -13.47
C PHE A 233 2.17 8.15 -14.61
N LEU A 234 1.80 8.98 -15.59
CA LEU A 234 1.27 8.54 -16.87
C LEU A 234 2.24 9.00 -17.98
N PRO A 235 2.73 8.09 -18.83
CA PRO A 235 3.61 8.46 -19.94
C PRO A 235 2.79 9.13 -21.06
N VAL A 236 3.38 10.13 -21.70
CA VAL A 236 2.94 10.70 -22.97
C VAL A 236 3.96 10.33 -24.04
N TYR A 237 3.47 9.89 -25.20
CA TYR A 237 4.31 9.60 -26.37
C TYR A 237 3.99 10.57 -27.51
N GLU A 238 5.02 11.00 -28.22
CA GLU A 238 4.82 11.77 -29.44
C GLU A 238 4.10 10.94 -30.51
N GLY A 239 3.01 11.47 -31.06
CA GLY A 239 2.30 10.90 -32.20
C GLY A 239 1.18 9.91 -31.89
N GLU A 240 0.72 9.76 -30.64
CA GLU A 240 -0.41 8.85 -30.35
C GLU A 240 -1.78 9.39 -30.82
N PRO A 241 -2.53 8.60 -31.62
CA PRO A 241 -3.96 8.77 -31.80
C PRO A 241 -4.72 8.20 -30.60
N ILE A 242 -5.80 8.90 -30.27
CA ILE A 242 -6.72 8.69 -29.15
C ILE A 242 -7.23 7.23 -29.04
N ALA A 243 -7.19 6.69 -27.81
CA ALA A 243 -7.92 5.55 -27.25
C ALA A 243 -7.71 4.14 -27.84
N GLY A 244 -7.07 3.27 -27.03
CA GLY A 244 -7.19 1.82 -27.13
C GLY A 244 -5.99 1.07 -27.70
N SER A 245 -4.98 1.75 -28.22
CA SER A 245 -3.71 1.11 -28.57
C SER A 245 -2.79 1.07 -27.36
N VAL A 246 -2.34 -0.13 -26.99
CA VAL A 246 -1.10 -0.28 -26.20
C VAL A 246 0.00 0.41 -27.00
N ALA A 247 0.52 1.52 -26.47
CA ALA A 247 1.53 2.34 -27.10
C ALA A 247 2.69 1.49 -27.61
N ARG A 248 3.02 1.65 -28.91
CA ARG A 248 4.16 1.01 -29.53
C ARG A 248 5.45 1.66 -29.05
N LYS A 249 6.41 0.81 -28.74
CA LYS A 249 7.60 0.98 -27.88
C LYS A 249 8.75 1.81 -28.50
N ASP A 250 8.45 2.74 -29.41
CA ASP A 250 9.46 3.25 -30.34
C ASP A 250 9.71 4.78 -30.24
N GLY A 251 9.15 5.48 -29.25
CA GLY A 251 9.27 6.95 -29.10
C GLY A 251 10.26 7.40 -28.02
N THR A 252 11.25 8.20 -28.40
CA THR A 252 12.37 8.74 -27.60
C THR A 252 12.01 9.86 -26.62
N HIS A 253 10.75 10.29 -26.56
CA HIS A 253 10.31 11.41 -25.72
C HIS A 253 9.12 10.99 -24.87
N CYS A 254 9.39 10.68 -23.60
CA CYS A 254 8.36 10.37 -22.61
C CYS A 254 8.13 11.60 -21.75
N VAL A 255 6.90 12.09 -21.72
CA VAL A 255 6.50 13.15 -20.82
C VAL A 255 5.63 12.59 -19.68
N TRP A 256 5.75 13.15 -18.49
CA TRP A 256 5.13 12.65 -17.27
C TRP A 256 4.18 13.66 -16.68
N THR A 257 2.95 13.23 -16.39
CA THR A 257 2.04 13.96 -15.51
C THR A 257 2.15 13.39 -14.10
N CYS A 258 2.35 14.24 -13.08
CA CYS A 258 2.57 13.85 -11.68
C CYS A 258 1.65 14.54 -10.69
#